data_AF-A0AAV1UTP4-F1
#
_entry.id   AF-A0AAV1UTP4-F1
#
_cell.length_a   1.000
_cell.length_b   1.000
_cell.length_c   1.000
_cell.angle_alpha   90.00
_cell.angle_beta   90.00
_cell.angle_gamma   90.00
#
_symmetry.space_group_name_H-M   'P 1'
#
loop_
_entity.id
_entity.type
_entity.pdbx_description
1 polymer ?
#
loop_
_entity_poly.entity_id
_entity_poly.type
_entity_poly.pdbx_seq_one_letter_code
_entity_poly.pdbx_strand_id
1 'polypeptide(L)'
;MNANGVKEELPTMQPGEDDNADMTDADDVDSGIVTLDKVSLLQESVDKMALSMFNALRLLPASTGDDATNQIGTLANDVLKMVQETDVLIDDLPGLDKTEAEQMETMRRLQMQSEEEAQTLRQVAEEAERWMDRARDSLRVISETRLRR
;
A
#
# COMPACT_ATOMS: atom_id res chain seq x y z
N MET A 1 -33.06 66.01 26.72
CA MET A 1 -33.43 65.31 27.96
C MET A 1 -34.14 64.02 27.56
N ASN A 2 -33.42 62.91 27.75
CA ASN A 2 -33.80 61.51 27.98
C ASN A 2 -35.17 60.99 27.52
N ALA A 3 -35.16 59.92 26.71
CA ALA A 3 -35.66 58.60 27.12
C ALA A 3 -35.17 57.51 26.16
N ASN A 4 -34.33 56.61 26.70
CA ASN A 4 -33.91 55.36 26.10
C ASN A 4 -35.10 54.40 25.95
N GLY A 5 -35.27 53.84 24.75
CA GLY A 5 -36.06 52.63 24.52
C GLY A 5 -35.13 51.55 24.00
N VAL A 6 -34.62 50.72 24.91
CA VAL A 6 -33.75 49.58 24.64
C VAL A 6 -34.57 48.50 23.93
N LYS A 7 -34.23 48.18 22.69
CA LYS A 7 -34.51 46.87 22.10
C LYS A 7 -33.17 46.16 21.94
N GLU A 8 -32.85 45.32 22.92
CA GLU A 8 -31.82 44.30 22.78
C GLU A 8 -32.37 43.23 21.83
N GLU A 9 -31.89 43.23 20.59
CA GLU A 9 -31.95 42.05 19.73
C GLU A 9 -30.53 41.55 19.56
N LEU A 10 -30.24 40.43 20.23
CA LEU A 10 -29.01 39.67 20.12
C LEU A 10 -28.83 39.18 18.67
N PRO A 11 -27.67 39.37 18.03
CA PRO A 11 -27.40 38.69 16.77
C PRO A 11 -27.16 37.22 17.05
N THR A 12 -28.09 36.37 16.63
CA THR A 12 -27.88 34.94 16.45
C THR A 12 -26.79 34.74 15.41
N MET A 13 -25.58 34.36 15.84
CA MET A 13 -24.55 33.83 14.96
C MET A 13 -25.09 32.54 14.32
N GLN A 14 -25.44 32.61 13.04
CA GLN A 14 -25.58 31.42 12.20
C GLN A 14 -24.19 30.76 12.09
N PRO A 15 -24.05 29.46 12.37
CA PRO A 15 -22.82 28.75 11.99
C PRO A 15 -22.77 28.70 10.47
N GLY A 16 -21.63 29.11 9.91
CA GLY A 16 -21.35 28.97 8.50
C GLY A 16 -21.45 27.50 8.09
N GLU A 17 -22.06 27.30 6.93
CA GLU A 17 -21.95 26.07 6.16
C GLU A 17 -20.48 25.93 5.73
N ASP A 18 -19.67 25.32 6.59
CA ASP A 18 -18.39 24.77 6.16
C ASP A 18 -18.72 23.54 5.32
N ASP A 19 -18.45 23.67 4.02
CA ASP A 19 -18.29 22.58 3.07
C ASP A 19 -17.49 21.47 3.75
N ASN A 20 -18.18 20.42 4.21
CA ASN A 20 -17.55 19.14 4.48
C ASN A 20 -17.07 18.63 3.13
N ALA A 21 -15.82 18.98 2.80
CA ALA A 21 -15.06 18.36 1.74
C ALA A 21 -15.13 16.86 1.97
N ASP A 22 -15.83 16.22 1.05
CA ASP A 22 -15.95 14.79 0.87
C ASP A 22 -14.54 14.19 0.83
N MET A 23 -14.06 13.70 1.98
CA MET A 23 -12.87 12.84 2.06
C MET A 23 -13.27 11.44 1.62
N THR A 24 -13.73 11.31 0.37
CA THR A 24 -13.84 10.05 -0.34
C THR A 24 -12.69 9.97 -1.32
N ASP A 25 -11.51 9.68 -0.78
CA ASP A 25 -10.46 9.00 -1.53
C ASP A 25 -9.72 8.09 -0.54
N ALA A 26 -10.51 7.20 0.08
CA ALA A 26 -10.01 5.91 0.53
C ALA A 26 -9.92 4.99 -0.69
N ASP A 27 -9.21 5.42 -1.72
CA ASP A 27 -8.76 4.56 -2.79
C ASP A 27 -7.71 3.64 -2.17
N ASP A 28 -8.16 2.41 -1.91
CA ASP A 28 -7.38 1.17 -1.97
C ASP A 28 -5.88 1.36 -1.67
N VAL A 29 -5.57 1.69 -0.41
CA VAL A 29 -4.28 1.30 0.12
C VAL A 29 -4.39 -0.19 0.37
N ASP A 30 -4.21 -0.98 -0.69
CA ASP A 30 -3.90 -2.41 -0.66
C ASP A 30 -2.56 -2.58 0.08
N SER A 31 -2.61 -2.34 1.38
CA SER A 31 -1.54 -2.51 2.33
C SER A 31 -1.51 -3.98 2.70
N GLY A 32 -1.04 -4.83 1.79
CA GLY A 32 -0.67 -6.18 2.22
C GLY A 32 -0.69 -7.28 1.20
N ILE A 33 0.04 -7.12 0.09
CA ILE A 33 0.94 -8.20 -0.31
C ILE A 33 2.14 -7.59 -1.06
N VAL A 34 3.28 -7.51 -0.37
CA VAL A 34 4.58 -7.35 -1.00
C VAL A 34 4.89 -8.66 -1.72
N THR A 35 4.18 -8.97 -2.79
CA THR A 35 4.65 -9.91 -3.83
C THR A 35 5.41 -9.08 -4.86
N LEU A 36 6.44 -8.36 -4.41
CA LEU A 36 7.18 -7.37 -5.20
C LEU A 36 8.06 -7.98 -6.30
N ASP A 37 7.83 -9.25 -6.63
CA ASP A 37 8.63 -10.01 -7.59
C ASP A 37 7.81 -10.51 -8.78
N LYS A 38 6.69 -9.85 -9.11
CA LYS A 38 5.87 -10.16 -10.30
C LYS A 38 6.66 -10.03 -11.59
N VAL A 39 7.53 -9.03 -11.68
CA VAL A 39 8.39 -8.84 -12.85
C VAL A 39 9.38 -10.00 -13.01
N SER A 40 9.97 -10.51 -11.92
CA SER A 40 10.86 -11.67 -12.02
C SER A 40 10.11 -12.97 -12.30
N LEU A 41 8.88 -13.12 -11.78
CA LEU A 41 8.00 -14.23 -12.16
C LEU A 41 7.64 -14.19 -13.65
N LEU A 42 7.39 -13.00 -14.19
CA LEU A 42 7.17 -12.80 -15.62
C LEU A 42 8.42 -13.18 -16.43
N GLN A 43 9.61 -12.75 -15.99
CA GLN A 43 10.87 -13.13 -16.62
C GLN A 43 11.08 -14.65 -16.63
N GLU A 44 10.83 -15.33 -15.50
CA GLU A 44 10.94 -16.79 -15.41
C GLU A 44 9.92 -17.49 -16.34
N SER A 45 8.71 -16.93 -16.47
CA SER A 45 7.68 -17.44 -17.38
C SER A 45 8.12 -17.33 -18.85
N VAL A 46 8.64 -16.17 -19.25
CA VAL A 46 9.15 -15.93 -20.61
C VAL A 46 10.34 -16.83 -20.91
N ASP A 47 11.26 -17.01 -19.97
CA ASP A 47 12.42 -17.89 -20.12
C ASP A 47 12.01 -19.35 -20.29
N LYS A 48 11.06 -19.83 -19.48
CA LYS A 48 10.48 -21.19 -19.61
C LYS A 48 9.79 -21.39 -20.96
N MET A 49 9.05 -20.39 -21.41
CA MET A 49 8.38 -20.41 -22.72
C MET A 49 9.39 -20.52 -23.86
N ALA A 50 10.44 -19.70 -23.84
CA ALA A 50 11.51 -19.74 -24.84
C ALA A 50 12.21 -21.10 -24.86
N LEU A 51 12.47 -21.69 -23.69
CA LEU A 51 13.09 -23.02 -23.57
C LEU A 51 12.18 -24.13 -24.13
N SER A 52 10.88 -24.04 -23.87
CA SER A 52 9.87 -24.97 -24.36
C SER A 52 9.73 -24.91 -25.89
N MET A 53 9.66 -23.69 -26.45
CA MET A 53 9.64 -23.48 -27.90
C MET A 53 10.93 -23.98 -28.57
N PHE A 54 12.09 -23.74 -27.96
CA PHE A 54 13.36 -24.27 -28.46
C PHE A 54 13.38 -25.80 -28.48
N ASN A 55 12.91 -26.44 -27.39
CA ASN A 55 12.79 -27.89 -27.33
C ASN A 55 11.80 -28.42 -28.39
N ALA A 56 10.72 -27.69 -28.67
CA ALA A 56 9.75 -28.02 -29.72
C ALA A 56 10.39 -28.02 -31.10
N LEU A 57 11.10 -26.93 -31.43
CA LEU A 57 11.83 -26.78 -32.69
C LEU A 57 12.99 -27.76 -32.82
N ARG A 58 13.55 -28.27 -31.71
CA ARG A 58 14.56 -29.32 -31.71
C ARG A 58 13.99 -30.72 -31.93
N LEU A 59 12.77 -31.00 -31.48
CA LEU A 59 12.10 -32.29 -31.62
C LEU A 59 11.47 -32.48 -33.01
N LEU A 60 11.06 -31.39 -33.65
CA LEU A 60 10.45 -31.36 -34.99
C LEU A 60 11.31 -32.02 -36.11
N PRO A 61 12.64 -31.82 -36.19
CA PRO A 61 13.49 -32.44 -37.23
C PRO A 61 13.83 -33.91 -36.97
N ALA A 62 13.68 -34.40 -35.73
CA ALA A 62 14.15 -35.71 -35.30
C ALA A 62 13.05 -36.78 -35.26
N SER A 63 11.78 -36.41 -35.43
CA SER A 63 10.64 -37.26 -35.11
C SER A 63 9.75 -37.48 -36.34
N THR A 64 10.08 -38.52 -37.12
CA THR A 64 9.24 -39.00 -38.24
C THR A 64 8.45 -40.23 -37.77
N GLY A 65 7.29 -40.02 -37.14
CA GLY A 65 6.38 -41.10 -36.70
C GLY A 65 5.18 -40.56 -35.90
N ASP A 66 4.11 -41.34 -35.69
CA ASP A 66 2.89 -40.90 -34.98
C ASP A 66 3.15 -40.44 -33.52
N ASP A 67 4.19 -40.96 -32.87
CA ASP A 67 4.61 -40.51 -31.53
C ASP A 67 5.15 -39.06 -31.54
N ALA A 68 5.69 -38.62 -32.67
CA ALA A 68 6.15 -37.24 -32.89
C ALA A 68 4.99 -36.25 -32.81
N THR A 69 3.90 -36.57 -33.51
CA THR A 69 2.73 -35.70 -33.61
C THR A 69 2.02 -35.53 -32.28
N ASN A 70 1.98 -36.58 -31.45
CA ASN A 70 1.43 -36.50 -30.10
C ASN A 70 2.31 -35.64 -29.17
N GLN A 71 3.63 -35.79 -29.24
CA GLN A 71 4.58 -34.99 -28.46
C GLN A 71 4.59 -33.52 -28.86
N ILE A 72 4.50 -33.23 -30.16
CA ILE A 72 4.36 -31.86 -30.69
C ILE A 72 3.04 -31.26 -30.23
N GLY A 73 1.95 -32.03 -30.23
CA GLY A 73 0.63 -31.58 -29.76
C GLY A 73 0.61 -31.25 -28.27
N THR A 74 1.21 -32.08 -27.40
CA THR A 74 1.33 -31.77 -25.97
C THR A 74 2.18 -30.51 -25.75
N LEU A 75 3.29 -30.38 -26.47
CA LEU A 75 4.19 -29.24 -26.31
C LEU A 75 3.58 -27.93 -26.82
N ALA A 76 2.80 -27.98 -27.90
CA ALA A 76 2.04 -26.83 -28.38
C ALA A 76 0.97 -26.39 -27.38
N ASN A 77 0.28 -27.34 -26.72
CA ASN A 77 -0.67 -27.04 -25.65
C ASN A 77 0.04 -26.45 -24.43
N ASP A 78 1.21 -26.96 -24.06
CA ASP A 78 2.01 -26.43 -22.95
C ASP A 78 2.46 -25.00 -23.25
N VAL A 79 2.93 -24.71 -24.46
CA VAL A 79 3.27 -23.35 -24.89
C VAL A 79 2.05 -22.43 -24.85
N LEU A 80 0.89 -22.88 -25.33
CA LEU A 80 -0.34 -22.08 -25.30
C LEU A 80 -0.79 -21.77 -23.87
N LYS A 81 -0.66 -22.74 -22.96
CA LYS A 81 -0.95 -22.54 -21.54
C LYS A 81 0.03 -21.54 -20.91
N MET A 82 1.33 -21.64 -21.20
CA MET A 82 2.33 -20.69 -20.71
C MET A 82 2.10 -19.26 -21.23
N VAL A 83 1.60 -19.10 -22.47
CA VAL A 83 1.22 -17.78 -23.00
C VAL A 83 0.06 -17.19 -22.19
N GLN A 84 -0.97 -17.99 -21.91
CA GLN A 84 -2.09 -17.55 -21.06
C GLN A 84 -1.65 -17.19 -19.63
N GLU A 85 -0.78 -17.99 -19.04
CA GLU A 85 -0.21 -17.71 -17.71
C GLU A 85 0.62 -16.42 -17.72
N THR A 86 1.34 -16.14 -18.82
CA THR A 86 2.11 -14.91 -19.00
C THR A 86 1.20 -13.68 -19.17
N ASP A 87 0.10 -13.79 -19.93
CA ASP A 87 -0.87 -12.70 -20.08
C ASP A 87 -1.51 -12.33 -18.72
N VAL A 88 -1.90 -13.33 -17.92
CA VAL A 88 -2.42 -13.08 -16.56
C VAL A 88 -1.36 -12.38 -15.70
N LEU A 89 -0.09 -12.78 -15.80
CA LEU A 89 1.01 -12.13 -15.07
C LEU A 89 1.24 -10.68 -15.52
N ILE A 90 0.98 -10.36 -16.78
CA ILE A 90 1.06 -8.99 -17.31
C ILE A 90 -0.08 -8.14 -16.73
N ASP A 91 -1.30 -8.67 -16.76
CA ASP A 91 -2.48 -7.98 -16.21
C ASP A 91 -2.34 -7.73 -14.69
N ASP A 92 -1.67 -8.64 -13.99
CA ASP A 92 -1.39 -8.55 -12.55
C ASP A 92 -0.20 -7.61 -12.21
N LEU A 93 0.40 -6.89 -13.17
CA LEU A 93 1.55 -6.02 -12.90
C LEU A 93 1.12 -4.77 -12.10
N PRO A 94 1.70 -4.53 -10.92
CA PRO A 94 1.34 -3.38 -10.11
C PRO A 94 1.77 -2.09 -10.81
N GLY A 95 0.84 -1.13 -10.89
CA GLY A 95 1.12 0.18 -11.48
C GLY A 95 1.14 0.18 -13.00
N LEU A 96 0.66 -0.88 -13.69
CA LEU A 96 0.50 -0.90 -15.14
C LEU A 96 -0.39 0.25 -15.64
N ASP A 97 -1.44 0.58 -14.89
CA ASP A 97 -2.40 1.66 -15.21
C ASP A 97 -1.90 3.07 -14.84
N LYS A 98 -0.80 3.16 -14.08
CA LYS A 98 -0.31 4.44 -13.53
C LYS A 98 0.84 4.97 -14.38
N THR A 99 0.82 6.28 -14.64
CA THR A 99 1.95 6.94 -15.29
C THR A 99 3.11 7.13 -14.32
N GLU A 100 4.34 7.27 -14.85
CA GLU A 100 5.53 7.55 -14.03
C GLU A 100 5.34 8.81 -13.16
N ALA A 101 4.68 9.84 -13.70
CA ALA A 101 4.43 11.08 -12.98
C ALA A 101 3.52 10.87 -11.75
N GLU A 102 2.45 10.08 -11.91
CA GLU A 102 1.55 9.72 -10.79
C GLU A 102 2.27 8.83 -9.76
N GLN A 103 3.09 7.89 -10.21
CA GLN A 103 3.91 7.05 -9.32
C GLN A 103 4.92 7.90 -8.52
N MET A 104 5.54 8.89 -9.15
CA MET A 104 6.46 9.80 -8.48
C MET A 104 5.75 10.71 -7.48
N GLU A 105 4.58 11.21 -7.82
CA GLU A 105 3.80 12.07 -6.92
C GLU A 105 3.26 11.29 -5.72
N THR A 106 2.75 10.08 -5.95
CA THR A 106 2.35 9.18 -4.86
C THR A 106 3.53 8.83 -3.95
N MET A 107 4.73 8.61 -4.50
CA MET A 107 5.94 8.41 -3.70
C MET A 107 6.27 9.63 -2.83
N ARG A 108 6.20 10.85 -3.39
CA ARG A 108 6.41 12.09 -2.62
C ARG A 108 5.39 12.25 -1.50
N ARG A 109 4.12 12.01 -1.81
CA ARG A 109 3.03 12.07 -0.82
C ARG A 109 3.27 11.08 0.32
N LEU A 110 3.63 9.83 0.00
CA LEU A 110 3.92 8.80 1.01
C LEU A 110 5.15 9.16 1.86
N GLN A 111 6.18 9.77 1.26
CA GLN A 111 7.34 10.26 2.02
C GLN A 111 6.95 11.35 3.02
N MET A 112 6.12 12.31 2.59
CA MET A 112 5.63 13.37 3.46
C MET A 112 4.80 12.82 4.62
N GLN A 113 3.84 11.93 4.32
CA GLN A 113 3.03 11.26 5.35
C GLN A 113 3.90 10.46 6.33
N SER A 114 4.88 9.70 5.81
CA SER A 114 5.80 8.94 6.65
C SER A 114 6.62 9.84 7.58
N GLU A 115 7.06 11.01 7.11
CA GLU A 115 7.78 11.96 7.92
C GLU A 115 6.90 12.59 9.01
N GLU A 116 5.68 13.00 8.67
CA GLU A 116 4.69 13.53 9.61
C GLU A 116 4.32 12.51 10.69
N GLU A 117 4.08 11.26 10.31
CA GLU A 117 3.82 10.17 11.24
C GLU A 117 5.03 9.91 12.14
N ALA A 118 6.24 9.91 11.59
CA ALA A 118 7.46 9.73 12.38
C ALA A 118 7.66 10.86 13.39
N GLN A 119 7.35 12.11 13.04
CA GLN A 119 7.37 13.24 13.98
C GLN A 119 6.30 13.08 15.06
N THR A 120 5.10 12.68 14.69
CA THR A 120 4.00 12.41 15.64
C THR A 120 4.38 11.33 16.64
N LEU A 121 4.96 10.22 16.16
CA LEU A 121 5.44 9.13 17.01
C LEU A 121 6.52 9.60 17.99
N ARG A 122 7.43 10.49 17.56
CA ARG A 122 8.44 11.08 18.47
C ARG A 122 7.79 11.92 19.57
N GLN A 123 6.84 12.78 19.23
CA GLN A 123 6.14 13.60 20.23
C GLN A 123 5.40 12.74 21.25
N VAL A 124 4.68 11.70 20.78
CA VAL A 124 3.98 10.75 21.66
C VAL A 124 4.97 10.00 22.56
N ALA A 125 6.13 9.60 22.03
CA ALA A 125 7.17 8.94 22.82
C ALA A 125 7.74 9.87 23.91
N GLU A 126 8.03 11.13 23.58
CA GLU A 126 8.50 12.13 24.55
C GLU A 126 7.46 12.46 25.62
N GLU A 127 6.18 12.48 25.26
CA GLU A 127 5.10 12.63 26.24
C GLU A 127 5.03 11.41 27.14
N ALA A 128 5.03 10.20 26.58
CA ALA A 128 5.01 8.97 27.34
C ALA A 128 6.18 8.89 28.34
N GLU A 129 7.38 9.28 27.94
CA GLU A 129 8.55 9.35 28.84
C GLU A 129 8.30 10.33 30.01
N ARG A 130 7.79 11.53 29.72
CA ARG A 130 7.41 12.52 30.75
C ARG A 130 6.35 11.97 31.71
N TRP A 131 5.36 11.22 31.21
CA TRP A 131 4.35 10.57 32.06
C TRP A 131 4.96 9.46 32.93
N MET A 132 5.87 8.66 32.37
CA MET A 132 6.58 7.61 33.12
C MET A 132 7.46 8.18 34.23
N ASP A 133 8.18 9.27 33.98
CA ASP A 133 9.01 9.93 34.99
C ASP A 133 8.16 10.48 36.14
N ARG A 134 7.03 11.12 35.84
CA ARG A 134 6.09 11.58 36.89
C ARG A 134 5.51 10.42 37.71
N ALA A 135 5.18 9.31 37.05
CA ALA A 135 4.71 8.11 37.74
C ALA A 135 5.80 7.52 38.66
N ARG A 136 7.05 7.50 38.19
CA ARG A 136 8.22 7.05 38.96
C ARG A 136 8.46 7.93 40.19
N ASP A 137 8.41 9.24 40.04
CA ASP A 137 8.57 10.19 41.14
C ASP A 137 7.43 10.04 42.16
N SER A 138 6.20 9.86 41.70
CA SER A 138 5.04 9.62 42.57
C SER A 138 5.21 8.33 43.37
N LEU A 139 5.65 7.24 42.73
CA LEU A 139 5.96 5.97 43.39
C LEU A 139 7.11 6.11 44.40
N ARG A 140 8.13 6.92 44.08
CA ARG A 140 9.25 7.21 44.99
C ARG A 140 8.79 7.95 46.24
N VAL A 141 7.95 8.99 46.10
CA VAL A 141 7.41 9.70 47.27
C VAL A 141 6.55 8.78 48.12
N ILE A 142 5.73 7.92 47.51
CA ILE A 142 4.92 6.92 48.23
C ILE A 142 5.82 5.93 48.99
N SER A 143 6.88 5.42 48.37
CA SER A 143 7.78 4.47 49.04
C SER A 143 8.53 5.12 50.21
N GLU A 144 9.06 6.33 50.03
CA GLU A 144 9.77 7.08 51.07
C GLU A 144 8.84 7.45 52.25
N THR A 145 7.58 7.80 51.98
CA THR A 145 6.58 8.10 53.04
C THR A 145 6.10 6.85 53.78
N ARG A 146 6.07 5.69 53.12
CA ARG A 146 5.75 4.39 53.74
C ARG A 146 6.90 3.82 54.57
N LEU A 147 8.15 4.08 54.19
CA LEU A 147 9.34 3.63 54.93
C LEU A 147 9.67 4.46 56.18
N ARG A 148 9.15 5.69 56.28
CA ARG A 148 9.36 6.59 57.43
C ARG A 148 8.31 6.47 58.55
N ARG A 149 7.27 5.65 58.37
CA ARG A 149 6.36 5.24 59.45
C ARG A 149 6.72 3.86 59.94
#